data_AF-A0A951A394-F1
#
_entry.id   AF-A0A951A394-F1
#
_cell.length_a   1.000
_cell.length_b   1.000
_cell.length_c   1.000
_cell.angle_alpha   90.00
_cell.angle_beta   90.00
_cell.angle_gamma   90.00
#
_symmetry.space_group_name_H-M   'P 1'
#
loop_
_entity.id
_entity.type
_entity.pdbx_description
1 polymer ?
#
loop_
_entity_poly.entity_id
_entity_poly.type
_entity_poly.pdbx_seq_one_letter_code
_entity_poly.pdbx_strand_id
1 'polypeptide(L)'
;MRRRNQKRYFALIATAGLSVLVASRGHSQRADWPPPDPGEVQASVTFTPEWASTLRGLQAFDQLQRAAGARGHIVSVETQSETPRVIYRWVDMAGIGRMRAFVYQDKSFAVMITPAEGSGEIVLNSFGAFVCPMCSPPVNACGLRPSWVPHDLHWDDFDCPRTLIGPQSLYSQDRG
;
A
#
# COMPACT_ATOMS: atom_id res chain seq x y z
N MET A 1 27.68 61.49 -68.37
CA MET A 1 28.47 60.26 -68.06
C MET A 1 27.60 59.35 -67.19
N ARG A 2 27.02 58.27 -67.72
CA ARG A 2 27.57 56.90 -67.91
C ARG A 2 27.67 56.07 -66.61
N ARG A 3 26.81 55.03 -66.53
CA ARG A 3 27.06 53.62 -66.13
C ARG A 3 27.38 53.40 -64.63
N ARG A 4 27.05 52.29 -63.95
CA ARG A 4 26.60 50.93 -64.30
C ARG A 4 26.25 50.17 -62.99
N ASN A 5 25.33 49.21 -63.10
CA ASN A 5 25.31 47.84 -62.55
C ASN A 5 26.13 47.46 -61.31
N GLN A 6 25.49 46.77 -60.34
CA GLN A 6 25.70 45.35 -59.98
C GLN A 6 24.85 45.01 -58.73
N LYS A 7 23.75 44.24 -58.86
CA LYS A 7 23.60 42.77 -58.66
C LYS A 7 24.15 42.24 -57.33
N ARG A 8 23.35 41.35 -56.71
CA ARG A 8 23.66 40.21 -55.80
C ARG A 8 23.00 40.37 -54.40
N TYR A 9 22.33 39.41 -53.77
CA TYR A 9 21.92 38.02 -54.05
C TYR A 9 20.70 37.71 -53.17
N PHE A 10 19.80 36.86 -53.67
CA PHE A 10 18.75 36.15 -52.94
C PHE A 10 19.32 35.29 -51.80
N ALA A 11 18.63 35.22 -50.67
CA ALA A 11 18.43 33.98 -49.90
C ALA A 11 17.28 34.16 -48.88
N LEU A 12 16.08 33.80 -49.29
CA LEU A 12 14.99 33.38 -48.41
C LEU A 12 15.41 32.05 -47.78
N ILE A 13 15.66 32.01 -46.47
CA ILE A 13 15.75 30.75 -45.72
C ILE A 13 14.45 30.61 -44.94
N ALA A 14 13.54 29.83 -45.51
CA ALA A 14 12.42 29.24 -44.82
C ALA A 14 12.93 28.07 -43.97
N THR A 15 13.03 28.24 -42.67
CA THR A 15 13.24 27.12 -41.73
C THR A 15 11.88 26.50 -41.42
N ALA A 16 11.62 25.38 -42.09
CA ALA A 16 10.49 24.51 -41.83
C ALA A 16 10.54 24.00 -40.38
N GLY A 17 9.44 24.20 -39.66
CA GLY A 17 9.19 23.56 -38.37
C GLY A 17 9.03 22.07 -38.55
N LEU A 18 9.86 21.30 -37.86
CA LEU A 18 9.65 19.88 -37.63
C LEU A 18 9.42 19.70 -36.13
N SER A 19 8.19 19.95 -35.69
CA SER A 19 7.71 19.54 -34.37
C SER A 19 7.63 18.01 -34.36
N VAL A 20 8.74 17.35 -34.03
CA VAL A 20 8.74 15.93 -33.69
C VAL A 20 8.06 15.81 -32.33
N LEU A 21 6.73 15.63 -32.36
CA LEU A 21 5.97 15.05 -31.26
C LEU A 21 6.45 13.60 -31.10
N VAL A 22 7.55 13.41 -30.36
CA VAL A 22 7.84 12.11 -29.78
C VAL A 22 6.74 11.85 -28.77
N ALA A 23 5.73 11.12 -29.20
CA ALA A 23 4.77 10.51 -28.32
C ALA A 23 5.54 9.58 -27.38
N SER A 24 5.93 10.09 -26.22
CA SER A 24 6.30 9.31 -25.07
C SER A 24 5.09 8.46 -24.72
N ARG A 25 4.99 7.27 -25.33
CA ARG A 25 4.17 6.19 -24.81
C ARG A 25 4.75 5.87 -23.44
N GLY A 26 4.24 6.57 -22.43
CA GLY A 26 4.36 6.18 -21.04
C GLY A 26 3.81 4.76 -20.97
N HIS A 27 4.71 3.79 -21.06
CA HIS A 27 4.42 2.46 -20.61
C HIS A 27 4.05 2.67 -19.15
N SER A 28 2.76 2.60 -18.85
CA SER A 28 2.32 2.29 -17.51
C SER A 28 3.00 0.98 -17.19
N GLN A 29 4.18 1.05 -16.56
CA GLN A 29 4.78 -0.08 -15.89
C GLN A 29 3.76 -0.48 -14.85
N ARG A 30 2.87 -1.38 -15.25
CA ARG A 30 2.11 -2.20 -14.32
C ARG A 30 3.18 -2.84 -13.48
N ALA A 31 3.42 -2.30 -12.29
CA ALA A 31 4.40 -2.83 -11.37
C ALA A 31 4.15 -4.34 -11.31
N ASP A 32 5.17 -5.14 -11.65
CA ASP A 32 5.03 -6.59 -11.70
C ASP A 32 4.47 -7.04 -10.35
N TRP A 33 3.28 -7.62 -10.40
CA TRP A 33 2.58 -8.14 -9.22
C TRP A 33 2.70 -9.66 -9.25
N PRO A 34 3.19 -10.31 -8.18
CA PRO A 34 3.61 -9.71 -6.91
C PRO A 34 4.93 -8.91 -7.02
N PRO A 35 5.11 -7.87 -6.20
CA PRO A 35 6.35 -7.10 -6.16
C PRO A 35 7.52 -7.95 -5.65
N PRO A 36 8.78 -7.57 -5.99
CA PRO A 36 9.96 -8.18 -5.37
C PRO A 36 9.98 -7.93 -3.86
N ASP A 37 10.52 -8.90 -3.10
CA ASP A 37 10.67 -8.78 -1.65
C ASP A 37 11.71 -7.72 -1.27
N PRO A 38 11.34 -6.69 -0.49
CA PRO A 38 12.31 -5.71 0.01
C PRO A 38 13.30 -6.27 1.03
N GLY A 39 12.94 -7.33 1.76
CA GLY A 39 13.80 -7.98 2.77
C GLY A 39 14.03 -7.18 4.06
N GLU A 40 13.28 -6.10 4.29
CA GLU A 40 13.47 -5.19 5.43
C GLU A 40 12.57 -5.58 6.61
N VAL A 41 12.95 -6.64 7.34
CA VAL A 41 12.15 -7.20 8.46
C VAL A 41 12.00 -6.21 9.62
N GLN A 42 13.02 -5.40 9.89
CA GLN A 42 13.11 -4.58 11.10
C GLN A 42 12.53 -3.19 10.89
N ALA A 43 11.46 -2.85 11.61
CA ALA A 43 10.92 -1.49 11.65
C ALA A 43 11.81 -0.55 12.48
N SER A 44 11.77 0.74 12.18
CA SER A 44 12.48 1.79 12.93
C SER A 44 11.67 2.35 14.10
N VAL A 45 10.51 1.74 14.39
CA VAL A 45 9.57 2.18 15.42
C VAL A 45 9.22 1.02 16.34
N THR A 46 8.89 1.34 17.59
CA THR A 46 8.27 0.38 18.51
C THR A 46 6.77 0.34 18.23
N PHE A 47 6.18 -0.86 18.17
CA PHE A 47 4.75 -0.99 17.94
C PHE A 47 4.02 -0.81 19.27
N THR A 48 3.42 0.37 19.44
CA THR A 48 2.56 0.70 20.59
C THR A 48 1.17 1.12 20.12
N PRO A 49 0.15 1.13 21.00
CA PRO A 49 -1.17 1.66 20.68
C PRO A 49 -1.16 3.13 20.22
N GLU A 50 -0.28 3.94 20.80
CA GLU A 50 -0.11 5.36 20.45
C GLU A 50 0.43 5.49 19.04
N TRP A 51 1.49 4.75 18.69
CA TRP A 51 2.02 4.73 17.33
C TRP A 51 0.97 4.21 16.34
N ALA A 52 0.30 3.10 16.65
CA ALA A 52 -0.72 2.53 15.76
C ALA A 52 -1.88 3.50 15.52
N SER A 53 -2.26 4.30 16.51
CA SER A 53 -3.29 5.33 16.38
C SER A 53 -2.94 6.42 15.35
N THR A 54 -1.66 6.66 15.09
CA THR A 54 -1.22 7.58 14.02
C THR A 54 -1.49 7.04 12.61
N LEU A 55 -1.74 5.73 12.48
CA LEU A 55 -2.02 5.05 11.21
C LEU A 55 -3.51 5.09 10.84
N ARG A 56 -4.34 5.78 11.63
CA ARG A 56 -5.77 5.93 11.32
C ARG A 56 -5.96 6.66 10.01
N GLY A 57 -6.78 6.09 9.14
CA GLY A 57 -7.10 6.68 7.84
C GLY A 57 -6.02 6.53 6.79
N LEU A 58 -5.00 5.69 7.01
CA LEU A 58 -4.07 5.31 5.93
C LEU A 58 -4.85 4.68 4.77
N GLN A 59 -4.58 5.16 3.56
CA GLN A 59 -5.24 4.68 2.34
C GLN A 59 -4.27 3.96 1.40
N ALA A 60 -2.97 4.17 1.56
CA ALA A 60 -1.96 3.58 0.70
C ALA A 60 -0.88 2.84 1.50
N PHE A 61 -0.46 1.68 0.99
CA PHE A 61 0.48 0.79 1.67
C PHE A 61 1.89 1.41 1.84
N ASP A 62 2.31 2.27 0.91
CA ASP A 62 3.58 2.99 1.01
C ASP A 62 3.59 3.99 2.18
N GLN A 63 2.42 4.50 2.60
CA GLN A 63 2.30 5.31 3.80
C GLN A 63 2.58 4.48 5.07
N LEU A 64 2.10 3.23 5.12
CA LEU A 64 2.43 2.30 6.20
C LEU A 64 3.94 2.02 6.26
N GLN A 65 4.55 1.73 5.11
CA GLN A 65 5.99 1.48 5.02
C GLN A 65 6.82 2.68 5.51
N ARG A 66 6.43 3.90 5.12
CA ARG A 66 7.06 5.14 5.63
C ARG A 66 6.87 5.30 7.13
N ALA A 67 5.66 5.07 7.65
CA ALA A 67 5.36 5.18 9.08
C ALA A 67 6.12 4.14 9.93
N ALA A 68 6.38 2.95 9.36
CA ALA A 68 7.21 1.92 9.98
C ALA A 68 8.73 2.19 9.86
N GLY A 69 9.14 3.09 8.95
CA GLY A 69 10.55 3.32 8.62
C GLY A 69 11.20 2.16 7.86
N ALA A 70 10.42 1.20 7.35
CA ALA A 70 10.91 0.00 6.68
C ALA A 70 9.87 -0.55 5.69
N ARG A 71 10.34 -1.13 4.58
CA ARG A 71 9.46 -1.67 3.53
C ARG A 71 8.85 -3.03 3.86
N GLY A 72 9.35 -3.72 4.88
CA GLY A 72 8.87 -5.03 5.30
C GLY A 72 9.53 -6.17 4.54
N HIS A 73 9.22 -7.39 4.97
CA HIS A 73 9.67 -8.63 4.34
C HIS A 73 8.46 -9.45 3.88
N ILE A 74 8.46 -9.92 2.64
CA ILE A 74 7.42 -10.80 2.10
C ILE A 74 7.59 -12.19 2.71
N VAL A 75 6.58 -12.63 3.45
CA VAL A 75 6.55 -13.97 4.06
C VAL A 75 5.66 -14.96 3.31
N SER A 76 4.76 -14.45 2.44
CA SER A 76 3.90 -15.28 1.60
C SER A 76 3.38 -14.49 0.41
N VAL A 77 3.14 -15.19 -0.69
CA VAL A 77 2.47 -14.70 -1.89
C VAL A 77 1.37 -15.68 -2.25
N GLU A 78 0.13 -15.22 -2.25
CA GLU A 78 -1.06 -16.03 -2.54
C GLU A 78 -1.70 -15.54 -3.84
N THR A 79 -1.28 -16.09 -4.99
CA THR A 79 -1.78 -15.68 -6.31
C THR A 79 -2.98 -16.50 -6.81
N GLN A 80 -3.24 -17.68 -6.21
CA GLN A 80 -4.28 -18.62 -6.66
C GLN A 80 -5.56 -18.56 -5.79
N SER A 81 -5.70 -17.57 -4.91
CA SER A 81 -6.90 -17.39 -4.10
C SER A 81 -7.94 -16.52 -4.83
N GLU A 82 -9.19 -16.54 -4.35
CA GLU A 82 -10.24 -15.61 -4.82
C GLU A 82 -9.86 -14.14 -4.60
N THR A 83 -8.94 -13.88 -3.67
CA THR A 83 -8.44 -12.54 -3.32
C THR A 83 -6.90 -12.52 -3.33
N PRO A 84 -6.26 -12.45 -4.52
CA PRO A 84 -4.80 -12.53 -4.63
C PRO A 84 -4.09 -11.46 -3.80
N ARG A 85 -3.10 -11.86 -3.00
CA ARG A 85 -2.43 -10.99 -2.02
C ARG A 85 -0.98 -11.36 -1.74
N VAL A 86 -0.25 -10.40 -1.21
CA VAL A 86 1.10 -10.56 -0.65
C VAL A 86 1.05 -10.27 0.85
N ILE A 87 1.72 -11.08 1.65
CA ILE A 87 1.80 -10.92 3.10
C ILE A 87 3.18 -10.40 3.46
N TYR A 88 3.21 -9.20 4.02
CA TYR A 88 4.41 -8.58 4.58
C TYR A 88 4.47 -8.78 6.08
N ARG A 89 5.68 -8.86 6.62
CA ARG A 89 5.96 -8.92 8.04
C ARG A 89 6.98 -7.86 8.44
N TRP A 90 6.78 -7.31 9.63
CA TRP A 90 7.76 -6.53 10.37
C TRP A 90 7.92 -7.05 11.80
N VAL A 91 9.08 -6.77 12.34
CA VAL A 91 9.43 -6.82 13.76
C VAL A 91 9.66 -5.37 14.21
N ASP A 92 9.14 -5.00 15.37
CA ASP A 92 9.35 -3.66 15.91
C ASP A 92 10.80 -3.43 16.36
N MET A 93 11.19 -2.17 16.58
CA MET A 93 12.55 -1.77 16.97
C MET A 93 13.09 -2.52 18.20
N ALA A 94 12.22 -2.89 19.14
CA ALA A 94 12.58 -3.65 20.34
C ALA A 94 12.77 -5.16 20.09
N GLY A 95 12.38 -5.67 18.92
CA GLY A 95 12.45 -7.09 18.58
C GLY A 95 11.25 -7.91 19.08
N ILE A 96 10.28 -7.28 19.74
CA ILE A 96 9.18 -7.94 20.47
C ILE A 96 7.88 -7.82 19.69
N GLY A 97 7.45 -6.59 19.40
CA GLY A 97 6.25 -6.32 18.62
C GLY A 97 6.32 -6.90 17.22
N ARG A 98 5.15 -7.22 16.67
CA ARG A 98 5.00 -7.81 15.33
C ARG A 98 3.92 -7.05 14.56
N MET A 99 4.15 -6.88 13.26
CA MET A 99 3.14 -6.35 12.34
C MET A 99 3.08 -7.23 11.11
N ARG A 100 1.87 -7.51 10.64
CA ARG A 100 1.61 -8.19 9.36
C ARG A 100 0.72 -7.31 8.50
N ALA A 101 1.04 -7.17 7.22
CA ALA A 101 0.17 -6.50 6.27
C ALA A 101 -0.19 -7.44 5.12
N PHE A 102 -1.48 -7.49 4.79
CA PHE A 102 -2.02 -8.21 3.66
C PHE A 102 -2.30 -7.18 2.57
N VAL A 103 -1.53 -7.22 1.49
CA VAL A 103 -1.65 -6.26 0.38
C VAL A 103 -2.24 -7.00 -0.80
N TYR A 104 -3.40 -6.55 -1.25
CA TYR A 104 -4.14 -7.17 -2.35
C TYR A 104 -3.66 -6.64 -3.70
N GLN A 105 -3.98 -7.37 -4.77
CA GLN A 105 -3.60 -6.99 -6.14
C GLN A 105 -4.15 -5.62 -6.56
N ASP A 106 -5.31 -5.21 -6.03
CA ASP A 106 -5.90 -3.88 -6.23
C ASP A 106 -5.24 -2.77 -5.39
N LYS A 107 -4.18 -3.11 -4.65
CA LYS A 107 -3.42 -2.26 -3.73
C LYS A 107 -4.16 -1.88 -2.44
N SER A 108 -5.38 -2.38 -2.23
CA SER A 108 -5.99 -2.32 -0.90
C SER A 108 -5.18 -3.14 0.10
N PHE A 109 -5.29 -2.82 1.39
CA PHE A 109 -4.55 -3.55 2.40
C PHE A 109 -5.26 -3.63 3.74
N ALA A 110 -4.89 -4.65 4.52
CA ALA A 110 -5.23 -4.79 5.93
C ALA A 110 -3.95 -5.03 6.73
N VAL A 111 -3.89 -4.51 7.96
CA VAL A 111 -2.73 -4.61 8.84
C VAL A 111 -3.16 -5.10 10.20
N MET A 112 -2.45 -6.09 10.73
CA MET A 112 -2.54 -6.56 12.11
C MET A 112 -1.24 -6.19 12.83
N ILE A 113 -1.36 -5.50 13.96
CA ILE A 113 -0.25 -5.09 14.81
C ILE A 113 -0.45 -5.76 16.17
N THR A 114 0.55 -6.53 16.60
CA THR A 114 0.67 -7.05 17.96
C THR A 114 1.73 -6.20 18.66
N PRO A 115 1.32 -5.24 19.53
CA PRO A 115 2.26 -4.42 20.29
C PRO A 115 3.16 -5.26 21.19
N ALA A 116 4.32 -4.70 21.56
CA ALA A 116 5.21 -5.35 22.52
C ALA A 116 4.60 -5.44 23.92
N GLU A 117 3.76 -4.46 24.28
CA GLU A 117 3.14 -4.33 25.59
C GLU A 117 1.61 -4.37 25.45
N GLY A 118 0.95 -5.09 26.36
CA GLY A 118 -0.51 -5.23 26.43
C GLY A 118 -1.06 -6.51 25.80
N SER A 119 -2.37 -6.70 25.93
CA SER A 119 -3.10 -7.82 25.35
C SER A 119 -4.06 -7.34 24.28
N GLY A 120 -3.91 -7.86 23.06
CA GLY A 120 -4.79 -7.57 21.94
C GLY A 120 -4.05 -7.26 20.65
N GLU A 121 -4.71 -7.54 19.53
CA GLU A 121 -4.25 -7.08 18.22
C GLU A 121 -4.93 -5.76 17.87
N ILE A 122 -4.15 -4.83 17.35
CA ILE A 122 -4.64 -3.61 16.72
C ILE A 122 -4.76 -3.89 15.24
N VAL A 123 -5.88 -3.53 14.64
CA VAL A 123 -6.12 -3.86 13.25
C VAL A 123 -6.71 -2.68 12.49
N LEU A 124 -6.22 -2.46 11.27
CA LEU A 124 -6.65 -1.37 10.42
C LEU A 124 -6.63 -1.77 8.94
N ASN A 125 -7.32 -1.01 8.08
CA ASN A 125 -7.31 -1.25 6.64
C ASN A 125 -7.37 0.06 5.83
N SER A 126 -7.14 -0.05 4.51
CA SER A 126 -7.20 1.07 3.57
C SER A 126 -8.59 1.70 3.39
N PHE A 127 -9.61 1.12 3.99
CA PHE A 127 -11.01 1.57 3.91
C PHE A 127 -11.46 2.32 5.17
N GLY A 128 -10.53 2.60 6.10
CA GLY A 128 -10.81 3.39 7.29
C GLY A 128 -11.20 2.59 8.53
N ALA A 129 -11.15 1.25 8.48
CA ALA A 129 -11.34 0.45 9.69
C ALA A 129 -10.17 0.66 10.64
N PHE A 130 -10.45 0.77 11.94
CA PHE A 130 -9.44 0.84 12.98
C PHE A 130 -10.01 0.28 14.29
N VAL A 131 -9.46 -0.83 14.75
CA VAL A 131 -9.84 -1.52 15.98
C VAL A 131 -8.63 -1.56 16.91
N CYS A 132 -8.77 -0.98 18.10
CA CYS A 132 -7.72 -0.95 19.11
C CYS A 132 -8.38 -1.16 20.49
N PRO A 133 -8.49 -2.41 20.97
CA PRO A 133 -9.14 -2.70 22.26
C PRO A 133 -8.36 -2.17 23.46
N MET A 134 -7.05 -1.98 23.28
CA MET A 134 -6.11 -1.51 24.31
C MET A 134 -5.83 -0.01 24.26
N CYS A 135 -6.44 0.73 23.33
CA CYS A 135 -6.35 2.19 23.29
C CYS A 135 -7.18 2.81 24.43
N SER A 136 -6.92 4.08 24.74
CA SER A 136 -7.69 4.85 25.75
C SER A 136 -8.29 6.12 25.12
N PRO A 137 -9.61 6.17 24.87
CA PRO A 137 -10.57 5.08 25.02
C PRO A 137 -10.37 3.97 23.97
N PRO A 138 -10.89 2.75 24.20
CA PRO A 138 -10.88 1.70 23.19
C PRO A 138 -11.58 2.17 21.92
N VAL A 139 -11.01 1.82 20.76
CA VAL A 139 -11.53 2.26 19.46
C VAL A 139 -12.07 1.05 18.71
N ASN A 140 -13.29 1.18 18.19
CA ASN A 140 -13.92 0.23 17.27
C ASN A 140 -14.56 1.04 16.13
N ALA A 141 -13.75 1.40 15.13
CA ALA A 141 -14.20 2.18 13.97
C ALA A 141 -14.32 1.25 12.76
N CYS A 142 -15.51 1.21 12.15
CA CYS A 142 -15.75 0.45 10.93
C CYS A 142 -15.26 1.23 9.70
N GLY A 143 -14.66 0.52 8.74
CA GLY A 143 -14.28 1.07 7.43
C GLY A 143 -15.38 0.90 6.39
N LEU A 144 -15.13 1.40 5.18
CA LEU A 144 -15.96 1.19 3.99
C LEU A 144 -15.84 -0.26 3.47
N ARG A 145 -16.89 -0.75 2.80
CA ARG A 145 -16.93 -2.07 2.16
C ARG A 145 -16.22 -2.06 0.80
N PRO A 146 -15.27 -2.98 0.52
CA PRO A 146 -14.68 -3.15 -0.81
C PRO A 146 -15.66 -3.80 -1.80
N SER A 147 -15.59 -3.43 -3.08
CA SER A 147 -16.53 -3.86 -4.12
C SER A 147 -16.36 -5.31 -4.59
N TRP A 148 -15.21 -5.94 -4.34
CA TRP A 148 -14.91 -7.32 -4.74
C TRP A 148 -15.38 -8.38 -3.74
N VAL A 149 -15.98 -7.97 -2.62
CA VAL A 149 -16.59 -8.86 -1.63
C VAL A 149 -18.05 -9.14 -2.01
N PRO A 150 -18.45 -10.39 -2.33
CA PRO A 150 -19.81 -10.73 -2.77
C PRO A 150 -20.89 -10.28 -1.79
N HIS A 151 -22.05 -9.85 -2.30
CA HIS A 151 -23.21 -9.41 -1.51
C HIS A 151 -23.79 -10.53 -0.61
N ASP A 152 -23.57 -11.77 -1.01
CA ASP A 152 -24.18 -12.97 -0.43
C ASP A 152 -23.33 -13.56 0.70
N LEU A 153 -22.09 -13.07 0.88
CA LEU A 153 -21.32 -13.30 2.10
C LEU A 153 -21.92 -12.37 3.16
N HIS A 154 -22.75 -12.95 4.05
CA HIS A 154 -23.47 -12.21 5.09
C HIS A 154 -22.53 -11.30 5.90
N TRP A 155 -22.58 -10.02 5.55
CA TRP A 155 -22.02 -8.90 6.32
C TRP A 155 -23.05 -8.37 7.33
N ASP A 156 -24.33 -8.66 7.10
CA ASP A 156 -25.46 -7.89 7.64
C ASP A 156 -25.81 -8.22 9.10
N ASP A 157 -25.13 -9.18 9.75
CA ASP A 157 -25.27 -9.46 11.19
C ASP A 157 -24.12 -8.86 12.05
N PHE A 158 -23.19 -8.09 11.46
CA PHE A 158 -21.95 -7.67 12.12
C PHE A 158 -21.54 -6.21 11.82
N ASP A 159 -22.34 -5.23 12.25
CA ASP A 159 -21.96 -3.80 12.22
C ASP A 159 -20.88 -3.44 13.27
N CYS A 160 -19.68 -4.03 13.13
CA CYS A 160 -18.53 -4.03 14.05
C CYS A 160 -18.61 -5.00 15.24
N PRO A 161 -18.42 -6.30 14.99
CA PRO A 161 -17.23 -6.97 15.56
C PRO A 161 -16.63 -8.11 14.69
N ARG A 162 -15.95 -7.78 13.57
CA ARG A 162 -14.86 -8.54 12.85
C ARG A 162 -14.70 -8.12 11.37
N THR A 163 -14.71 -6.83 11.07
CA THR A 163 -14.59 -6.25 9.72
C THR A 163 -13.17 -6.35 9.10
N LEU A 164 -12.44 -7.40 9.47
CA LEU A 164 -11.04 -7.62 9.12
C LEU A 164 -10.95 -8.98 8.47
N ILE A 165 -11.49 -9.08 7.25
CA ILE A 165 -11.17 -10.21 6.38
C ILE A 165 -9.82 -9.88 5.70
N GLY A 166 -8.74 -9.96 6.48
CA GLY A 166 -7.51 -10.59 6.01
C GLY A 166 -7.66 -12.10 6.22
N PRO A 167 -6.85 -12.98 5.60
CA PRO A 167 -6.94 -14.42 5.83
C PRO A 167 -6.99 -14.66 7.33
N GLN A 168 -8.01 -15.41 7.76
CA GLN A 168 -8.06 -15.85 9.14
C GLN A 168 -6.74 -16.56 9.40
N SER A 169 -6.01 -16.14 10.44
CA SER A 169 -4.99 -17.02 10.97
C SER A 169 -5.70 -18.33 11.28
N LEU A 170 -5.44 -19.34 10.44
CA LEU A 170 -5.53 -20.73 10.85
C LEU A 170 -4.88 -20.74 12.22
N TYR A 171 -5.71 -21.06 13.22
CA TYR A 171 -5.26 -21.20 14.59
C TYR A 171 -3.89 -21.88 14.59
N SER A 172 -2.94 -21.29 15.30
CA SER A 172 -1.89 -22.09 15.93
C SER A 172 -2.60 -23.00 16.94
N GLN A 173 -3.09 -24.12 16.44
CA GLN A 173 -3.29 -25.34 17.21
C GLN A 173 -2.37 -26.36 16.59
N ASP A 174 -1.12 -26.36 17.06
CA ASP A 174 -0.44 -27.60 17.41
C ASP A 174 0.44 -27.29 18.61
N ARG A 175 -0.17 -27.44 19.79
CA ARG A 175 0.56 -27.97 20.94
C ARG A 175 0.65 -29.48 20.72
N GLY A 176 1.82 -29.94 20.29
CA GLY A 176 2.30 -31.30 20.42
C GLY A 176 3.69 -31.24 21.03
#